data_AF-A0A2C6CRS4-F1
#
_entry.id   AF-A0A2C6CRS4-F1
#
_cell.length_a   1.000
_cell.length_b   1.000
_cell.length_c   1.000
_cell.angle_alpha   90.00
_cell.angle_beta   90.00
_cell.angle_gamma   90.00
#
_symmetry.space_group_name_H-M   'P 1'
#
loop_
_entity.id
_entity.type
_entity.pdbx_description
1 polymer ?
#
loop_
_entity_poly.entity_id
_entity_poly.type
_entity_poly.pdbx_seq_one_letter_code
_entity_poly.pdbx_strand_id
1 'polypeptide(L)'
;MLMNNVLKAGDVWEINNEGSAFAVVRSSLGLRVKMFNKSGEAVLDSDVVQGINLADIHYASLYLYAERDMRVTVWVGKYKYGYTPQPERASVISSYTVPTRPGVNKLMDFDPPRLRAMLQAPFDIWIGGDDMTGDYGSVKNGRLFKGGSEIELTNFGDIYYFISAENKRVFQSQSIQLPYVSKWLSHNNDRPYTRSQLEGESVPYFDVFIPDELDNTPFDLKIDDTVKTYPWTEAGSGVYEAGIWATVGDINTETLTLFKYDRSVNTSKAPTPEGDTNWPYGDKTLSVTLSKGWHRLFMACVSPPKTTAIENGHANFTPSVMYFESVFTNQDALLSLGDVQILEERA
;
A
#
# COMPACT_ATOMS: atom_id res chain seq x y z
N MET A 1 -8.88 -8.30 -41.63
CA MET A 1 -8.60 -9.34 -40.63
C MET A 1 -7.15 -9.20 -40.22
N LEU A 2 -6.91 -9.11 -38.92
CA LEU A 2 -5.55 -9.09 -38.38
C LEU A 2 -5.05 -10.53 -38.26
N MET A 3 -3.86 -10.82 -38.79
CA MET A 3 -3.26 -12.15 -38.79
C MET A 3 -1.82 -12.04 -38.31
N ASN A 4 -1.37 -13.04 -37.54
CA ASN A 4 -0.04 -13.11 -36.97
C ASN A 4 0.60 -14.48 -37.26
N ASN A 5 1.90 -14.48 -37.57
CA ASN A 5 2.68 -15.70 -37.74
C ASN A 5 4.15 -15.48 -37.39
N VAL A 6 4.86 -16.57 -37.08
CA VAL A 6 6.31 -16.59 -36.91
C VAL A 6 6.89 -17.27 -38.15
N LEU A 7 7.71 -16.55 -38.92
CA LEU A 7 8.34 -17.07 -40.14
C LEU A 7 9.82 -17.27 -39.88
N LYS A 8 10.36 -18.42 -40.31
CA LYS A 8 11.82 -18.65 -40.39
C LYS A 8 12.39 -18.06 -41.66
N ALA A 9 13.70 -17.83 -41.67
CA ALA A 9 14.41 -17.40 -42.87
C ALA A 9 14.17 -18.38 -44.03
N GLY A 10 13.67 -17.88 -45.16
CA GLY A 10 13.32 -18.67 -46.34
C GLY A 10 11.88 -19.19 -46.35
N ASP A 11 11.12 -19.04 -45.26
CA ASP A 11 9.73 -19.49 -45.21
C ASP A 11 8.81 -18.61 -46.06
N VAL A 12 7.77 -19.24 -46.61
CA VAL A 12 6.67 -18.56 -47.29
C VAL A 12 5.39 -18.83 -46.52
N TRP A 13 4.68 -17.76 -46.16
CA TRP A 13 3.34 -17.83 -45.64
C TRP A 13 2.32 -17.46 -46.71
N GLU A 14 1.57 -18.45 -47.14
CA GLU A 14 0.46 -18.29 -48.06
C GLU A 14 -0.83 -17.94 -47.32
N ILE A 15 -1.46 -16.85 -47.76
CA ILE A 15 -2.77 -16.40 -47.28
C ILE A 15 -3.73 -16.43 -48.46
N ASN A 16 -4.60 -17.44 -48.47
CA ASN A 16 -5.65 -17.62 -49.47
C ASN A 16 -6.93 -16.89 -49.05
N ASN A 17 -6.90 -15.56 -49.14
CA ASN A 17 -8.02 -14.70 -48.79
C ASN A 17 -8.15 -13.54 -49.78
N GLU A 18 -9.35 -13.36 -50.33
CA GLU A 18 -9.63 -12.29 -51.28
C GLU A 18 -9.77 -10.94 -50.56
N GLY A 19 -9.10 -9.91 -51.07
CA GLY A 19 -9.10 -8.59 -50.48
C GLY A 19 -8.72 -7.47 -51.45
N SER A 20 -8.79 -6.25 -50.93
CA SER A 20 -8.44 -5.01 -51.66
C SER A 20 -7.52 -4.07 -50.88
N ALA A 21 -7.18 -4.44 -49.64
CA ALA A 21 -6.31 -3.69 -48.75
C ALA A 21 -5.38 -4.63 -47.98
N PHE A 22 -4.14 -4.20 -47.77
CA PHE A 22 -3.09 -4.93 -47.07
C PHE A 22 -2.25 -3.96 -46.24
N ALA A 23 -2.02 -4.26 -44.97
CA ALA A 23 -1.11 -3.46 -44.15
C ALA A 23 -0.15 -4.33 -43.34
N VAL A 24 1.09 -3.86 -43.17
CA VAL A 24 2.09 -4.51 -42.31
C VAL A 24 2.07 -3.79 -40.96
N VAL A 25 1.49 -4.43 -39.95
CA VAL A 25 1.37 -3.86 -38.60
C VAL A 25 2.67 -4.03 -37.81
N ARG A 26 3.31 -5.21 -37.96
CA ARG A 26 4.60 -5.52 -37.31
C ARG A 26 5.42 -6.43 -38.20
N SER A 27 6.66 -6.05 -38.49
CA SER A 27 7.64 -6.91 -39.14
C SER A 27 9.06 -6.38 -38.90
N SER A 28 10.05 -7.27 -38.97
CA SER A 28 11.44 -6.86 -39.15
C SER A 28 11.70 -6.51 -40.62
N LEU A 29 12.84 -5.89 -40.92
CA LEU A 29 13.28 -5.66 -42.32
C LEU A 29 13.45 -6.99 -43.08
N GLY A 30 13.23 -6.99 -44.39
CA GLY A 30 13.38 -8.19 -45.25
C GLY A 30 12.12 -9.05 -45.33
N LEU A 31 10.93 -8.44 -45.22
CA LEU A 31 9.66 -9.08 -45.55
C LEU A 31 9.29 -8.69 -46.99
N ARG A 32 9.03 -9.69 -47.84
CA ARG A 32 8.57 -9.48 -49.21
C ARG A 32 7.15 -9.97 -49.36
N VAL A 33 6.30 -9.17 -50.00
CA VAL A 33 4.92 -9.55 -50.32
C VAL A 33 4.76 -9.75 -51.82
N LYS A 34 4.10 -10.84 -52.18
CA LYS A 34 3.65 -11.10 -53.55
C LYS A 34 2.16 -11.36 -53.54
N MET A 35 1.39 -10.58 -54.29
CA MET A 35 -0.07 -10.67 -54.35
C MET A 35 -0.50 -11.18 -55.72
N PHE A 36 -1.51 -12.04 -55.76
CA PHE A 36 -2.01 -12.66 -56.99
C PHE A 36 -3.48 -12.32 -57.22
N ASN A 37 -3.87 -12.09 -58.47
CA ASN A 37 -5.28 -11.93 -58.85
C ASN A 37 -5.99 -13.31 -58.95
N LYS A 38 -7.29 -13.31 -59.28
CA LYS A 38 -8.08 -14.55 -59.45
C LYS A 38 -7.58 -15.45 -60.58
N SER A 39 -6.86 -14.90 -61.54
CA SER A 39 -6.26 -15.62 -62.67
C SER A 39 -4.87 -16.20 -62.30
N GLY A 40 -4.36 -15.94 -61.11
CA GLY A 40 -3.03 -16.38 -60.66
C GLY A 40 -1.87 -15.48 -61.11
N GLU A 41 -2.14 -14.31 -61.70
CA GLU A 41 -1.11 -13.36 -62.12
C GLU A 41 -0.69 -12.48 -60.95
N ALA A 42 0.61 -12.19 -60.85
CA ALA A 42 1.13 -11.32 -59.80
C ALA A 42 0.74 -9.86 -60.07
N VAL A 43 -0.02 -9.27 -59.15
CA VAL A 43 -0.43 -7.85 -59.19
C VAL A 43 0.49 -6.95 -58.37
N LEU A 44 1.25 -7.54 -57.45
CA LEU A 44 2.28 -6.87 -56.66
C LEU A 44 3.38 -7.88 -56.32
N ASP A 45 4.63 -7.45 -56.38
CA ASP A 45 5.79 -8.21 -55.91
C ASP A 45 6.82 -7.18 -55.40
N SER A 46 6.90 -7.01 -54.08
CA SER A 46 7.67 -5.90 -53.49
C SER A 46 8.11 -6.19 -52.06
N ASP A 47 9.26 -5.62 -51.68
CA ASP A 47 9.71 -5.59 -50.30
C ASP A 47 8.89 -4.56 -49.51
N VAL A 48 8.39 -4.98 -48.35
CA VAL A 48 7.51 -4.17 -47.51
C VAL A 48 8.11 -3.98 -46.13
N VAL A 49 7.85 -2.81 -45.56
CA VAL A 49 8.31 -2.42 -44.21
C VAL A 49 7.13 -2.27 -43.27
N GLN A 50 7.41 -2.31 -41.97
CA GLN A 50 6.40 -2.02 -40.95
C GLN A 50 5.76 -0.64 -41.18
N GLY A 51 4.45 -0.56 -41.01
CA GLY A 51 3.67 0.67 -41.18
C GLY A 51 3.13 0.89 -42.60
N ILE A 52 3.51 0.06 -43.58
CA ILE A 52 2.92 0.14 -44.92
C ILE A 52 1.41 -0.15 -44.85
N ASN A 53 0.64 0.64 -45.59
CA ASN A 53 -0.81 0.48 -45.72
C ASN A 53 -1.20 0.65 -47.19
N LEU A 54 -1.25 -0.48 -47.88
CA LEU A 54 -1.64 -0.57 -49.28
C LEU A 54 -3.15 -0.72 -49.38
N ALA A 55 -3.72 -0.01 -50.34
CA ALA A 55 -5.14 -0.04 -50.62
C ALA A 55 -5.38 0.00 -52.11
N ASP A 56 -6.60 -0.38 -52.50
CA ASP A 56 -7.06 -0.32 -53.88
C ASP A 56 -6.29 -1.30 -54.81
N ILE A 57 -5.73 -2.38 -54.23
CA ILE A 57 -5.08 -3.48 -54.94
C ILE A 57 -5.93 -4.74 -54.79
N HIS A 58 -6.60 -5.18 -55.85
CA HIS A 58 -7.43 -6.39 -55.81
C HIS A 58 -6.58 -7.66 -55.90
N TYR A 59 -6.63 -8.50 -54.88
CA TYR A 59 -5.93 -9.79 -54.82
C TYR A 59 -6.89 -10.91 -54.38
N ALA A 60 -6.61 -12.13 -54.84
CA ALA A 60 -7.29 -13.35 -54.44
C ALA A 60 -6.47 -14.14 -53.40
N SER A 61 -5.14 -14.06 -53.48
CA SER A 61 -4.21 -14.65 -52.53
C SER A 61 -2.93 -13.82 -52.43
N LEU A 62 -2.14 -14.03 -51.38
CA LEU A 62 -0.85 -13.38 -51.20
C LEU A 62 0.16 -14.29 -50.50
N TYR A 63 1.43 -14.12 -50.83
CA TYR A 63 2.58 -14.79 -50.24
C TYR A 63 3.42 -13.77 -49.49
N LEU A 64 3.79 -14.13 -48.27
CA LEU A 64 4.72 -13.39 -47.43
C LEU A 64 5.99 -14.21 -47.29
N TYR A 65 7.08 -13.71 -47.85
CA TYR A 65 8.39 -14.34 -47.80
C TYR A 65 9.29 -13.59 -46.81
N ALA A 66 9.93 -14.33 -45.91
CA ALA A 66 10.82 -13.77 -44.90
C ALA A 66 12.29 -14.08 -45.23
N GLU A 67 13.12 -13.06 -45.42
CA GLU A 67 14.57 -13.24 -45.61
C GLU A 67 15.31 -13.65 -44.33
N ARG A 68 14.69 -13.44 -43.17
CA ARG A 68 15.23 -13.75 -41.84
C ARG A 68 14.12 -14.16 -40.88
N ASP A 69 14.49 -14.81 -39.78
CA ASP A 69 13.56 -15.15 -38.70
C ASP A 69 12.84 -13.89 -38.17
N MET A 70 11.51 -13.89 -38.20
CA MET A 70 10.72 -12.75 -37.74
C MET A 70 9.31 -13.12 -37.30
N ARG A 71 8.74 -12.28 -36.44
CA ARG A 71 7.31 -12.28 -36.13
C ARG A 71 6.62 -11.27 -37.03
N VAL A 72 5.67 -11.72 -37.81
CA VAL A 72 4.93 -10.91 -38.77
C VAL A 72 3.49 -10.75 -38.29
N THR A 73 2.99 -9.52 -38.32
CA THR A 73 1.56 -9.21 -38.11
C THR A 73 1.08 -8.34 -39.25
N VAL A 74 0.06 -8.81 -39.96
CA VAL A 74 -0.50 -8.15 -41.14
C VAL A 74 -2.01 -8.00 -41.02
N TRP A 75 -2.53 -6.94 -41.63
CA TRP A 75 -3.95 -6.78 -41.89
C TRP A 75 -4.24 -7.14 -43.35
N VAL A 76 -5.15 -8.08 -43.55
CA VAL A 76 -5.62 -8.53 -44.87
C VAL A 76 -7.13 -8.33 -44.92
N GLY A 77 -7.66 -7.55 -45.87
CA GLY A 77 -9.10 -7.34 -45.94
C GLY A 77 -9.58 -6.49 -47.12
N LYS A 78 -10.88 -6.23 -47.15
CA LYS A 78 -11.53 -5.38 -48.16
C LYS A 78 -11.44 -3.88 -47.83
N TYR A 79 -11.26 -3.56 -46.54
CA TYR A 79 -11.20 -2.19 -46.04
C TYR A 79 -9.79 -1.84 -45.57
N LYS A 80 -9.39 -0.58 -45.80
CA LYS A 80 -8.09 -0.05 -45.38
C LYS A 80 -7.91 -0.24 -43.87
N TYR A 81 -6.68 -0.53 -43.45
CA TYR A 81 -6.37 -0.57 -42.03
C TYR A 81 -6.44 0.86 -41.49
N GLY A 82 -7.39 1.14 -40.61
CA GLY A 82 -7.48 2.42 -39.90
C GLY A 82 -6.70 2.31 -38.59
N TYR A 83 -5.54 2.97 -38.53
CA TYR A 83 -4.85 3.24 -37.27
C TYR A 83 -4.93 4.74 -37.02
N THR A 84 -5.57 5.14 -35.93
CA THR A 84 -5.51 6.51 -35.45
C THR A 84 -4.33 6.58 -34.49
N PRO A 85 -3.19 7.19 -34.87
CA PRO A 85 -2.12 7.44 -33.92
C PRO A 85 -2.67 8.31 -32.78
N GLN A 86 -2.25 8.04 -31.56
CA GLN A 86 -2.65 8.87 -30.43
C GLN A 86 -2.07 10.29 -30.57
N PRO A 87 -2.74 11.32 -30.03
CA PRO A 87 -2.24 12.68 -30.07
C PRO A 87 -0.86 12.77 -29.40
N GLU A 88 0.12 13.37 -30.08
CA GLU A 88 1.51 13.47 -29.59
C GLU A 88 1.71 14.56 -28.53
N ARG A 89 0.67 15.31 -28.17
CA ARG A 89 0.76 16.45 -27.26
C ARG A 89 -0.23 16.34 -26.13
N ALA A 90 0.26 16.53 -24.92
CA ALA A 90 -0.59 16.70 -23.75
C ALA A 90 -1.42 17.98 -23.89
N SER A 91 -2.73 17.88 -23.83
CA SER A 91 -3.65 19.02 -23.73
C SER A 91 -4.04 19.31 -22.27
N VAL A 92 -3.93 18.31 -21.39
CA VAL A 92 -4.29 18.40 -19.97
C VAL A 92 -3.15 17.87 -19.11
N ILE A 93 -2.84 18.59 -18.04
CA ILE A 93 -1.96 18.14 -16.96
C ILE A 93 -2.81 18.02 -15.70
N SER A 94 -2.73 16.89 -15.01
CA SER A 94 -3.41 16.68 -13.73
C SER A 94 -2.41 16.21 -12.67
N SER A 95 -2.63 16.61 -11.42
CA SER A 95 -1.82 16.17 -10.30
C SER A 95 -2.73 15.73 -9.16
N TYR A 96 -2.39 14.59 -8.56
CA TYR A 96 -3.14 13.98 -7.47
C TYR A 96 -2.22 13.06 -6.66
N THR A 97 -2.73 12.59 -5.52
CA THR A 97 -2.04 11.64 -4.65
C THR A 97 -2.82 10.33 -4.56
N VAL A 98 -2.09 9.22 -4.39
CA VAL A 98 -2.68 7.89 -4.15
C VAL A 98 -2.18 7.37 -2.81
N PRO A 99 -3.06 7.12 -1.83
CA PRO A 99 -2.66 6.53 -0.56
C PRO A 99 -2.25 5.08 -0.78
N THR A 100 -1.08 4.70 -0.26
CA THR A 100 -0.58 3.33 -0.43
C THR A 100 -1.18 2.36 0.57
N ARG A 101 -1.32 1.10 0.16
CA ARG A 101 -1.76 -0.02 1.00
C ARG A 101 -0.81 -1.22 0.87
N PRO A 102 -0.72 -2.07 1.90
CA PRO A 102 0.01 -3.33 1.79
C PRO A 102 -0.57 -4.27 0.73
N GLY A 103 0.28 -5.17 0.23
CA GLY A 103 -0.04 -6.07 -0.86
C GLY A 103 0.18 -5.46 -2.24
N VAL A 104 -0.18 -6.23 -3.28
CA VAL A 104 -0.18 -5.75 -4.66
C VAL A 104 -1.47 -4.99 -4.90
N ASN A 105 -1.36 -3.70 -5.17
CA ASN A 105 -2.50 -2.81 -5.37
C ASN A 105 -2.37 -2.08 -6.71
N LYS A 106 -3.50 -1.69 -7.28
CA LYS A 106 -3.49 -0.89 -8.51
C LYS A 106 -3.11 0.57 -8.18
N LEU A 107 -2.13 1.11 -8.89
CA LEU A 107 -1.71 2.51 -8.80
C LEU A 107 -2.46 3.39 -9.81
N MET A 108 -2.60 2.89 -11.04
CA MET A 108 -3.21 3.62 -12.14
C MET A 108 -4.03 2.65 -13.00
N ASP A 109 -5.21 3.07 -13.42
CA ASP A 109 -6.04 2.32 -14.36
C ASP A 109 -5.52 2.42 -15.80
N PHE A 110 -5.95 1.47 -16.62
CA PHE A 110 -5.90 1.59 -18.07
C PHE A 110 -6.61 2.88 -18.54
N ASP A 111 -5.86 3.83 -19.09
CA ASP A 111 -6.38 5.11 -19.59
C ASP A 111 -5.73 5.49 -20.92
N PRO A 112 -6.34 5.17 -22.08
CA PRO A 112 -5.75 5.45 -23.39
C PRO A 112 -5.35 6.92 -23.63
N PRO A 113 -6.07 7.94 -23.13
CA PRO A 113 -5.63 9.33 -23.18
C PRO A 113 -4.33 9.63 -22.43
N ARG A 114 -3.87 8.79 -21.49
CA ARG A 114 -2.63 9.01 -20.74
C ARG A 114 -1.42 8.84 -21.65
N LEU A 115 -0.66 9.92 -21.82
CA LEU A 115 0.58 9.94 -22.59
C LEU A 115 1.78 9.65 -21.69
N ARG A 116 1.79 10.25 -20.49
CA ARG A 116 2.90 10.15 -19.53
C ARG A 116 2.39 10.31 -18.10
N ALA A 117 3.04 9.63 -17.17
CA ALA A 117 2.90 9.88 -15.74
C ALA A 117 4.29 9.96 -15.08
N MET A 118 4.47 10.98 -14.26
CA MET A 118 5.62 11.13 -13.37
C MET A 118 5.16 10.84 -11.94
N LEU A 119 5.81 9.89 -11.29
CA LEU A 119 5.48 9.43 -9.95
C LEU A 119 6.62 9.74 -8.99
N GLN A 120 6.29 10.09 -7.76
CA GLN A 120 7.26 10.15 -6.67
C GLN A 120 6.63 9.57 -5.39
N ALA A 121 7.30 8.58 -4.80
CA ALA A 121 6.93 8.01 -3.51
C ALA A 121 7.98 8.38 -2.45
N PRO A 122 7.61 8.70 -1.20
CA PRO A 122 8.58 9.02 -0.15
C PRO A 122 9.31 7.79 0.40
N PHE A 123 8.91 6.57 0.00
CA PHE A 123 9.46 5.29 0.43
C PHE A 123 9.81 4.42 -0.79
N ASP A 124 10.56 3.34 -0.53
CA ASP A 124 10.86 2.32 -1.51
C ASP A 124 9.56 1.66 -2.01
N ILE A 125 9.39 1.60 -3.34
CA ILE A 125 8.16 1.11 -3.98
C ILE A 125 8.51 0.20 -5.16
N TRP A 126 7.82 -0.93 -5.26
CA TRP A 126 7.89 -1.79 -6.44
C TRP A 126 6.77 -1.41 -7.39
N ILE A 127 7.09 -1.27 -8.68
CA ILE A 127 6.12 -0.98 -9.75
C ILE A 127 6.17 -2.11 -10.79
N GLY A 128 5.00 -2.56 -11.26
CA GLY A 128 4.87 -3.64 -12.23
C GLY A 128 3.56 -3.58 -13.02
N GLY A 129 3.41 -4.51 -13.95
CA GLY A 129 2.17 -4.71 -14.72
C GLY A 129 1.19 -5.67 -14.02
N ASP A 130 0.18 -6.11 -14.76
CA ASP A 130 -0.88 -7.02 -14.28
C ASP A 130 -0.36 -8.40 -13.85
N ASP A 131 0.84 -8.79 -14.28
CA ASP A 131 1.51 -10.03 -13.90
C ASP A 131 2.41 -9.90 -12.66
N MET A 132 2.40 -8.74 -11.98
CA MET A 132 3.16 -8.52 -10.74
C MET A 132 2.55 -9.30 -9.58
N THR A 133 3.39 -10.02 -8.84
CA THR A 133 3.00 -10.70 -7.60
C THR A 133 3.91 -10.30 -6.45
N GLY A 134 3.40 -10.33 -5.23
CA GLY A 134 4.10 -9.92 -4.01
C GLY A 134 3.79 -10.87 -2.85
N ASP A 135 4.44 -12.03 -2.84
CA ASP A 135 4.23 -13.06 -1.82
C ASP A 135 5.29 -12.94 -0.72
N TYR A 136 4.86 -12.68 0.52
CA TYR A 136 5.73 -12.62 1.71
C TYR A 136 6.96 -11.69 1.55
N GLY A 137 6.79 -10.56 0.85
CA GLY A 137 7.87 -9.60 0.59
C GLY A 137 8.77 -9.96 -0.60
N SER A 138 8.54 -11.08 -1.28
CA SER A 138 9.19 -11.41 -2.55
C SER A 138 8.34 -10.93 -3.73
N VAL A 139 8.85 -9.92 -4.44
CA VAL A 139 8.18 -9.35 -5.61
C VAL A 139 8.68 -10.01 -6.89
N LYS A 140 7.76 -10.43 -7.76
CA LYS A 140 8.02 -10.93 -9.12
C LYS A 140 7.37 -10.01 -10.15
N ASN A 141 7.99 -9.87 -11.31
CA ASN A 141 7.53 -9.02 -12.42
C ASN A 141 7.31 -7.53 -12.02
N GLY A 142 7.95 -7.10 -10.94
CA GLY A 142 8.03 -5.71 -10.51
C GLY A 142 9.47 -5.23 -10.48
N ARG A 143 9.66 -3.92 -10.54
CA ARG A 143 10.95 -3.25 -10.38
C ARG A 143 10.91 -2.33 -9.17
N LEU A 144 11.94 -2.41 -8.33
CA LEU A 144 12.12 -1.53 -7.18
C LEU A 144 12.59 -0.15 -7.62
N PHE A 145 11.93 0.87 -7.08
CA PHE A 145 12.31 2.27 -7.12
C PHE A 145 12.55 2.77 -5.70
N LYS A 146 13.57 3.61 -5.51
CA LYS A 146 13.94 4.11 -4.19
C LYS A 146 13.06 5.27 -3.76
N GLY A 147 12.83 5.40 -2.46
CA GLY A 147 12.14 6.56 -1.90
C GLY A 147 12.74 7.88 -2.38
N GLY A 148 11.88 8.81 -2.77
CA GLY A 148 12.23 10.12 -3.34
C GLY A 148 12.62 10.10 -4.81
N SER A 149 12.79 8.94 -5.45
CA SER A 149 13.09 8.88 -6.89
C SER A 149 11.88 9.23 -7.73
N GLU A 150 12.13 9.96 -8.81
CA GLU A 150 11.14 10.28 -9.83
C GLU A 150 11.06 9.13 -10.85
N ILE A 151 9.85 8.64 -11.09
CA ILE A 151 9.57 7.48 -11.94
C ILE A 151 8.73 7.96 -13.12
N GLU A 152 9.28 7.88 -14.32
CA GLU A 152 8.54 8.18 -15.55
C GLU A 152 7.92 6.90 -16.13
N LEU A 153 6.60 6.93 -16.35
CA LEU A 153 5.83 5.90 -17.04
C LEU A 153 5.21 6.47 -18.31
N THR A 154 5.42 5.80 -19.44
CA THR A 154 4.90 6.19 -20.77
C THR A 154 3.84 5.22 -21.29
N ASN A 155 3.28 4.39 -20.42
CA ASN A 155 2.27 3.41 -20.75
C ASN A 155 0.87 3.85 -20.26
N PHE A 156 -0.15 3.44 -21.02
CA PHE A 156 -1.56 3.66 -20.70
C PHE A 156 -2.23 2.41 -20.12
N GLY A 157 -1.45 1.35 -19.85
CA GLY A 157 -1.92 0.10 -19.23
C GLY A 157 -2.21 0.23 -17.74
N ASP A 158 -2.85 -0.77 -17.14
CA ASP A 158 -2.94 -0.86 -15.68
C ASP A 158 -1.53 -0.94 -15.07
N ILE A 159 -1.30 -0.15 -14.02
CA ILE A 159 -0.04 -0.11 -13.29
C ILE A 159 -0.32 -0.54 -11.86
N TYR A 160 0.47 -1.47 -11.37
CA TYR A 160 0.38 -1.98 -10.01
C TYR A 160 1.60 -1.58 -9.20
N TYR A 161 1.41 -1.46 -7.88
CA TYR A 161 2.46 -1.20 -6.92
C TYR A 161 2.47 -2.21 -5.77
N PHE A 162 3.62 -2.36 -5.13
CA PHE A 162 3.79 -3.10 -3.88
C PHE A 162 4.77 -2.34 -2.97
N ILE A 163 4.39 -2.14 -1.71
CA ILE A 163 5.20 -1.45 -0.70
C ILE A 163 5.58 -2.34 0.49
N SER A 164 4.69 -3.23 0.90
CA SER A 164 4.90 -4.14 2.04
C SER A 164 3.89 -5.30 1.97
N ALA A 165 4.27 -6.45 2.52
CA ALA A 165 3.34 -7.56 2.77
C ALA A 165 2.76 -7.52 4.19
N GLU A 166 3.21 -6.59 5.03
CA GLU A 166 2.74 -6.48 6.41
C GLU A 166 1.31 -5.95 6.46
N ASN A 167 0.40 -6.78 6.95
CA ASN A 167 -1.01 -6.44 7.16
C ASN A 167 -1.29 -5.84 8.55
N LYS A 168 -0.22 -5.46 9.27
CA LYS A 168 -0.30 -4.80 10.56
C LYS A 168 0.78 -3.73 10.65
N ARG A 169 0.47 -2.61 11.30
CA ARG A 169 1.45 -1.59 11.67
C ARG A 169 1.76 -1.73 13.14
N VAL A 170 3.01 -2.03 13.46
CA VAL A 170 3.49 -2.19 14.83
C VAL A 170 4.09 -0.87 15.29
N PHE A 171 3.53 -0.29 16.35
CA PHE A 171 4.04 0.94 16.98
C PHE A 171 5.05 0.65 18.09
N GLN A 172 4.84 -0.47 18.80
CA GLN A 172 5.71 -0.94 19.88
C GLN A 172 5.75 -2.47 19.88
N SER A 173 6.94 -3.08 19.94
CA SER A 173 7.12 -4.55 19.91
C SER A 173 7.99 -5.11 21.03
N GLN A 174 8.58 -4.23 21.85
CA GLN A 174 9.35 -4.64 23.03
C GLN A 174 8.48 -4.49 24.28
N SER A 175 8.66 -5.40 25.24
CA SER A 175 8.01 -5.32 26.55
C SER A 175 8.38 -4.03 27.27
N ILE A 176 7.42 -3.12 27.42
CA ILE A 176 7.58 -1.87 28.15
C ILE A 176 6.81 -1.95 29.46
N GLN A 177 7.52 -1.76 30.57
CA GLN A 177 6.89 -1.55 31.87
C GLN A 177 6.23 -0.16 31.89
N LEU A 178 4.94 -0.13 32.17
CA LEU A 178 4.18 1.12 32.16
C LEU A 178 4.40 1.87 33.48
N PRO A 179 4.64 3.19 33.48
CA PRO A 179 4.61 3.98 34.70
C PRO A 179 3.17 4.25 35.15
N TYR A 180 2.98 4.53 36.43
CA TYR A 180 1.69 5.01 36.94
C TYR A 180 1.42 6.45 36.49
N VAL A 181 0.28 6.69 35.84
CA VAL A 181 -0.22 8.02 35.48
C VAL A 181 -1.70 8.08 35.84
N SER A 182 -1.96 8.15 37.15
CA SER A 182 -3.29 8.10 37.73
C SER A 182 -3.66 9.39 38.45
N LYS A 183 -4.89 9.88 38.24
CA LYS A 183 -5.35 11.14 38.84
C LYS A 183 -5.35 11.12 40.37
N TRP A 184 -5.66 9.98 41.00
CA TRP A 184 -5.76 9.90 42.47
C TRP A 184 -4.43 9.64 43.19
N LEU A 185 -3.35 9.29 42.47
CA LEU A 185 -2.01 9.21 43.05
C LEU A 185 -1.32 10.58 43.11
N SER A 186 -1.90 11.61 42.47
CA SER A 186 -1.44 12.98 42.60
C SER A 186 -1.95 13.58 43.90
N HIS A 187 -1.06 14.06 44.77
CA HIS A 187 -1.41 14.85 45.96
C HIS A 187 -1.99 16.24 45.61
N ASN A 188 -1.88 16.69 44.35
CA ASN A 188 -2.43 17.96 43.89
C ASN A 188 -3.58 17.72 42.89
N ASN A 189 -4.79 17.93 43.39
CA ASN A 189 -6.09 17.73 42.73
C ASN A 189 -6.23 18.37 41.33
N ASP A 190 -6.97 17.66 40.47
CA ASP A 190 -7.73 18.09 39.28
C ASP A 190 -7.01 18.63 38.04
N ARG A 191 -5.69 18.85 38.04
CA ARG A 191 -5.03 19.26 36.79
C ARG A 191 -4.83 18.06 35.85
N PRO A 192 -5.27 18.14 34.58
CA PRO A 192 -4.94 17.12 33.59
C PRO A 192 -3.43 17.11 33.37
N TYR A 193 -2.84 15.91 33.22
CA TYR A 193 -1.45 15.77 32.81
C TYR A 193 -1.25 16.45 31.45
N THR A 194 -0.13 17.16 31.31
CA THR A 194 0.24 17.78 30.02
C THR A 194 1.26 16.93 29.29
N ARG A 195 1.35 17.10 27.97
CA ARG A 195 2.37 16.46 27.13
C ARG A 195 3.78 16.67 27.68
N SER A 196 4.17 17.92 27.96
CA SER A 196 5.51 18.24 28.49
C SER A 196 5.78 17.57 29.83
N GLN A 197 4.77 17.41 30.70
CA GLN A 197 4.93 16.73 31.97
C GLN A 197 5.22 15.24 31.77
N LEU A 198 4.44 14.55 30.93
CA LEU A 198 4.66 13.12 30.67
C LEU A 198 6.02 12.85 30.02
N GLU A 199 6.47 13.73 29.13
CA GLU A 199 7.83 13.64 28.54
C GLU A 199 8.93 13.90 29.58
N GLY A 200 8.77 14.93 30.43
CA GLY A 200 9.73 15.24 31.49
C GLY A 200 9.90 14.11 32.50
N GLU A 201 8.83 13.37 32.75
CA GLU A 201 8.80 12.19 33.63
C GLU A 201 9.15 10.88 32.89
N SER A 202 9.61 10.96 31.63
CA SER A 202 10.04 9.82 30.81
C SER A 202 8.96 8.75 30.61
N VAL A 203 7.70 9.15 30.50
CA VAL A 203 6.61 8.23 30.17
C VAL A 203 6.76 7.75 28.72
N PRO A 204 6.80 6.42 28.45
CA PRO A 204 6.97 5.89 27.10
C PRO A 204 5.85 6.34 26.16
N TYR A 205 6.21 6.68 24.92
CA TYR A 205 5.25 7.12 23.89
C TYR A 205 5.65 6.66 22.48
N PHE A 206 4.69 6.74 21.56
CA PHE A 206 4.92 6.64 20.12
C PHE A 206 4.09 7.70 19.39
N ASP A 207 4.51 8.04 18.18
CA ASP A 207 3.80 9.00 17.33
C ASP A 207 3.03 8.27 16.22
N VAL A 208 1.81 8.72 15.94
CA VAL A 208 0.94 8.18 14.89
C VAL A 208 0.47 9.31 13.98
N PHE A 209 0.46 9.05 12.67
CA PHE A 209 -0.15 9.95 11.69
C PHE A 209 -1.54 9.45 11.34
N ILE A 210 -2.54 10.31 11.50
CA ILE A 210 -3.94 10.06 11.17
C ILE A 210 -4.22 10.64 9.78
N PRO A 211 -4.53 9.80 8.78
CA PRO A 211 -4.85 10.25 7.43
C PRO A 211 -6.23 10.91 7.36
N ASP A 212 -6.51 11.61 6.26
CA ASP A 212 -7.81 12.27 6.03
C ASP A 212 -9.00 11.29 6.16
N GLU A 213 -8.83 10.03 5.73
CA GLU A 213 -9.86 8.98 5.83
C GLU A 213 -10.23 8.62 7.28
N LEU A 214 -9.38 8.94 8.25
CA LEU A 214 -9.60 8.68 9.67
C LEU A 214 -9.81 9.95 10.51
N ASP A 215 -9.99 11.11 9.87
CA ASP A 215 -10.22 12.37 10.58
C ASP A 215 -11.48 12.27 11.46
N ASN A 216 -11.30 12.35 12.79
CA ASN A 216 -12.34 12.18 13.81
C ASN A 216 -13.13 10.87 13.69
N THR A 217 -12.53 9.84 13.10
CA THR A 217 -13.13 8.52 12.94
C THR A 217 -12.43 7.53 13.87
N PRO A 218 -13.17 6.68 14.62
CA PRO A 218 -12.56 5.69 15.49
C PRO A 218 -11.65 4.71 14.73
N PHE A 219 -10.49 4.43 15.31
CA PHE A 219 -9.59 3.38 14.86
C PHE A 219 -9.15 2.50 16.04
N ASP A 220 -8.84 1.24 15.74
CA ASP A 220 -8.53 0.24 16.76
C ASP A 220 -7.03 0.03 16.92
N LEU A 221 -6.54 0.24 18.14
CA LEU A 221 -5.24 -0.25 18.59
C LEU A 221 -5.42 -1.62 19.24
N LYS A 222 -4.64 -2.59 18.78
CA LYS A 222 -4.46 -3.89 19.41
C LYS A 222 -3.28 -3.80 20.37
N ILE A 223 -3.52 -4.19 21.62
CA ILE A 223 -2.56 -4.10 22.71
C ILE A 223 -2.46 -5.49 23.34
N ASP A 224 -1.25 -6.06 23.31
CA ASP A 224 -0.94 -7.23 24.12
C ASP A 224 -0.38 -6.74 25.46
N ASP A 225 -1.13 -6.96 26.54
CA ASP A 225 -0.75 -6.52 27.88
C ASP A 225 -0.63 -7.68 28.89
N THR A 226 0.31 -7.52 29.80
CA THR A 226 0.53 -8.46 30.90
C THR A 226 0.60 -7.71 32.22
N VAL A 227 0.19 -8.39 33.30
CA VAL A 227 0.44 -7.91 34.67
C VAL A 227 1.36 -8.92 35.34
N LYS A 228 2.47 -8.42 35.89
CA LYS A 228 3.50 -9.21 36.57
C LYS A 228 3.55 -8.78 38.03
N THR A 229 2.78 -9.46 38.89
CA THR A 229 2.75 -9.18 40.33
C THR A 229 3.76 -10.04 41.07
N TYR A 230 4.49 -9.48 42.04
CA TYR A 230 5.47 -10.24 42.84
C TYR A 230 4.88 -10.66 44.20
N PRO A 231 5.16 -11.89 44.67
CA PRO A 231 4.52 -12.50 45.84
C PRO A 231 4.67 -11.75 47.18
N TRP A 232 5.64 -10.84 47.30
CA TRP A 232 5.97 -10.12 48.54
C TRP A 232 5.67 -8.62 48.52
N THR A 233 5.20 -8.06 47.39
CA THR A 233 4.99 -6.60 47.26
C THR A 233 3.58 -6.19 46.89
N GLU A 234 2.69 -7.09 46.45
CA GLU A 234 1.35 -6.71 46.00
C GLU A 234 0.24 -7.58 46.60
N ALA A 235 0.12 -7.54 47.93
CA ALA A 235 -1.02 -8.13 48.62
C ALA A 235 -2.27 -7.26 48.41
N GLY A 236 -2.99 -7.46 47.30
CA GLY A 236 -4.24 -6.75 47.07
C GLY A 236 -5.05 -7.33 45.92
N SER A 237 -6.34 -7.59 46.18
CA SER A 237 -7.31 -7.89 45.13
C SER A 237 -7.75 -6.59 44.46
N GLY A 238 -7.51 -6.44 43.15
CA GLY A 238 -7.95 -5.26 42.41
C GLY A 238 -7.58 -5.32 40.93
N VAL A 239 -8.23 -4.47 40.14
CA VAL A 239 -8.03 -4.39 38.69
C VAL A 239 -7.09 -3.23 38.39
N TYR A 240 -5.90 -3.53 37.89
CA TYR A 240 -5.06 -2.54 37.22
C TYR A 240 -5.69 -2.18 35.87
N GLU A 241 -5.68 -0.94 35.41
CA GLU A 241 -6.05 -0.59 34.02
C GLU A 241 -4.89 0.15 33.34
N ALA A 242 -4.57 -0.23 32.11
CA ALA A 242 -3.71 0.59 31.25
C ALA A 242 -4.55 1.48 30.35
N GLY A 243 -3.90 2.53 29.85
CA GLY A 243 -4.49 3.47 28.93
C GLY A 243 -3.42 4.17 28.10
N ILE A 244 -3.91 4.91 27.12
CA ILE A 244 -3.13 5.76 26.25
C ILE A 244 -3.60 7.19 26.42
N TRP A 245 -2.69 8.07 26.84
CA TRP A 245 -2.91 9.51 26.79
C TRP A 245 -2.47 10.02 25.42
N ALA A 246 -3.35 10.63 24.65
CA ALA A 246 -3.06 11.13 23.32
C ALA A 246 -3.16 12.65 23.26
N THR A 247 -2.29 13.31 22.49
CA THR A 247 -2.43 14.75 22.22
C THR A 247 -3.72 15.01 21.42
N VAL A 248 -4.48 16.04 21.81
CA VAL A 248 -5.80 16.33 21.18
C VAL A 248 -5.67 17.04 19.84
N GLY A 249 -4.60 17.83 19.65
CA GLY A 249 -4.31 18.57 18.43
C GLY A 249 -3.17 17.90 17.67
N ASP A 250 -2.02 18.54 17.62
CA ASP A 250 -0.81 17.96 17.02
C ASP A 250 0.13 17.35 18.08
N ILE A 251 1.29 16.89 17.63
CA ILE A 251 2.38 16.37 18.47
C ILE A 251 2.90 17.36 19.52
N ASN A 252 2.70 18.67 19.32
CA ASN A 252 3.20 19.73 20.22
C ASN A 252 2.14 20.17 21.23
N THR A 253 0.89 19.74 21.07
CA THR A 253 -0.24 20.18 21.89
C THR A 253 -0.11 19.66 23.32
N GLU A 254 -0.20 20.57 24.30
CA GLU A 254 -0.07 20.22 25.72
C GLU A 254 -1.26 19.43 26.27
N THR A 255 -2.46 19.65 25.72
CA THR A 255 -3.69 19.01 26.17
C THR A 255 -3.75 17.55 25.71
N LEU A 256 -4.00 16.66 26.67
CA LEU A 256 -4.13 15.22 26.44
C LEU A 256 -5.57 14.74 26.66
N THR A 257 -5.98 13.75 25.89
CA THR A 257 -7.19 12.94 26.13
C THR A 257 -6.79 11.53 26.52
N LEU A 258 -7.57 10.88 27.40
CA LEU A 258 -7.30 9.52 27.86
C LEU A 258 -8.21 8.52 27.16
N PHE A 259 -7.60 7.55 26.48
CA PHE A 259 -8.25 6.35 26.01
C PHE A 259 -7.87 5.19 26.92
N LYS A 260 -8.86 4.48 27.46
CA LYS A 260 -8.64 3.27 28.24
C LYS A 260 -9.66 2.21 27.86
N TYR A 261 -9.28 0.96 27.92
CA TYR A 261 -10.21 -0.15 27.68
C TYR A 261 -10.98 -0.43 28.96
N ASP A 262 -12.26 -0.74 28.82
CA ASP A 262 -13.10 -1.16 29.94
C ASP A 262 -12.65 -2.57 30.34
N ARG A 263 -11.89 -2.70 31.43
CA ARG A 263 -11.60 -4.00 32.01
C ARG A 263 -12.87 -4.47 32.68
N SER A 264 -13.77 -5.11 31.92
CA SER A 264 -14.88 -5.86 32.48
C SER A 264 -14.32 -6.79 33.53
N VAL A 265 -14.68 -6.51 34.77
CA VAL A 265 -14.35 -7.25 35.98
C VAL A 265 -14.37 -8.72 35.62
N ASN A 266 -13.24 -9.42 35.73
CA ASN A 266 -13.33 -10.87 35.82
C ASN A 266 -14.14 -11.11 37.11
N THR A 267 -15.44 -11.39 36.98
CA THR A 267 -16.44 -11.44 38.05
C THR A 267 -16.30 -12.70 38.92
N SER A 268 -15.08 -13.14 39.16
CA SER A 268 -14.75 -13.94 40.33
C SER A 268 -13.58 -13.19 40.95
N LYS A 269 -13.57 -12.80 42.22
CA LYS A 269 -13.24 -13.70 43.34
C LYS A 269 -12.18 -14.77 43.02
N ALA A 270 -11.39 -14.62 41.95
CA ALA A 270 -10.15 -15.32 41.78
C ALA A 270 -9.16 -14.56 42.66
N PRO A 271 -8.73 -15.13 43.80
CA PRO A 271 -7.61 -14.55 44.53
C PRO A 271 -6.44 -14.40 43.54
N THR A 272 -5.74 -13.27 43.59
CA THR A 272 -4.40 -13.16 43.02
C THR A 272 -3.63 -14.36 43.60
N PRO A 273 -3.19 -15.33 42.78
CA PRO A 273 -2.47 -16.49 43.31
C PRO A 273 -1.19 -15.98 43.97
N GLU A 274 -0.93 -16.39 45.20
CA GLU A 274 0.36 -16.16 45.84
C GLU A 274 1.46 -16.83 44.99
N GLY A 275 2.37 -16.03 44.42
CA GLY A 275 3.48 -16.51 43.59
C GLY A 275 3.75 -15.63 42.38
N ASP A 276 4.94 -15.79 41.76
CA ASP A 276 5.32 -15.14 40.50
C ASP A 276 4.37 -15.60 39.37
N THR A 277 3.22 -14.96 39.25
CA THR A 277 2.21 -15.29 38.25
C THR A 277 2.13 -14.18 37.22
N ASN A 278 2.67 -14.44 36.03
CA ASN A 278 2.40 -13.64 34.85
C ASN A 278 0.97 -13.94 34.41
N TRP A 279 0.08 -12.96 34.52
CA TRP A 279 -1.27 -13.07 33.97
C TRP A 279 -1.26 -12.50 32.55
N PRO A 280 -1.28 -13.34 31.49
CA PRO A 280 -1.56 -12.85 30.16
C PRO A 280 -3.02 -12.43 30.11
N TYR A 281 -3.28 -11.14 29.91
CA TYR A 281 -4.64 -10.65 29.70
C TYR A 281 -5.05 -10.76 28.22
N GLY A 282 -4.12 -11.10 27.34
CA GLY A 282 -4.33 -11.37 25.91
C GLY A 282 -4.65 -10.11 25.12
N ASP A 283 -4.78 -10.25 23.80
CA ASP A 283 -5.02 -9.13 22.88
C ASP A 283 -6.25 -8.31 23.27
N LYS A 284 -6.03 -7.06 23.67
CA LYS A 284 -7.07 -6.05 23.92
C LYS A 284 -7.24 -5.16 22.70
N THR A 285 -8.44 -4.63 22.56
CA THR A 285 -8.75 -3.62 21.53
C THR A 285 -9.09 -2.31 22.24
N LEU A 286 -8.33 -1.26 21.94
CA LEU A 286 -8.57 0.09 22.40
C LEU A 286 -9.01 0.93 21.21
N SER A 287 -10.25 1.40 21.23
CA SER A 287 -10.77 2.30 20.19
C SER A 287 -10.35 3.74 20.51
N VAL A 288 -9.68 4.37 19.55
CA VAL A 288 -9.09 5.71 19.65
C VAL A 288 -9.71 6.60 18.58
N THR A 289 -10.00 7.85 18.89
CA THR A 289 -10.55 8.82 17.92
C THR A 289 -9.74 10.11 18.01
N LEU A 290 -9.11 10.48 16.89
CA LEU A 290 -8.22 11.63 16.80
C LEU A 290 -8.53 12.41 15.52
N SER A 291 -8.19 13.69 15.50
CA SER A 291 -8.21 14.48 14.27
C SER A 291 -7.14 14.01 13.29
N LYS A 292 -7.20 14.45 12.04
CA LYS A 292 -6.09 14.23 11.10
C LYS A 292 -4.79 14.91 11.55
N GLY A 293 -3.66 14.31 11.18
CA GLY A 293 -2.32 14.83 11.46
C GLY A 293 -1.50 13.95 12.40
N TRP A 294 -0.38 14.48 12.89
CA TRP A 294 0.52 13.78 13.81
C TRP A 294 0.07 13.93 15.26
N HIS A 295 -0.09 12.82 15.96
CA HIS A 295 -0.44 12.75 17.37
C HIS A 295 0.59 11.95 18.15
N ARG A 296 0.80 12.32 19.42
CA ARG A 296 1.66 11.57 20.35
C ARG A 296 0.82 10.81 21.36
N LEU A 297 1.11 9.52 21.51
CA LEU A 297 0.38 8.57 22.34
C LEU A 297 1.29 8.03 23.46
N PHE A 298 1.05 8.43 24.70
CA PHE A 298 1.76 8.00 25.90
C PHE A 298 1.12 6.76 26.52
N MET A 299 1.92 5.75 26.80
CA MET A 299 1.48 4.45 27.34
C MET A 299 1.65 4.45 28.85
N ALA A 300 0.58 4.19 29.61
CA ALA A 300 0.62 4.26 31.06
C ALA A 300 -0.35 3.31 31.78
N CYS A 301 -0.04 3.00 33.04
CA CYS A 301 -1.02 2.45 33.98
C CYS A 301 -1.84 3.59 34.58
N VAL A 302 -3.14 3.64 34.27
CA VAL A 302 -3.99 4.80 34.56
C VAL A 302 -4.91 4.58 35.76
N SER A 303 -5.12 3.33 36.16
CA SER A 303 -5.94 2.96 37.31
C SER A 303 -5.34 1.78 38.06
N PRO A 304 -4.40 1.99 39.00
CA PRO A 304 -3.99 0.95 39.93
C PRO A 304 -5.05 0.72 41.04
N PRO A 305 -5.14 -0.48 41.63
CA PRO A 305 -5.97 -0.71 42.80
C PRO A 305 -5.61 0.25 43.94
N LYS A 306 -6.60 0.96 44.47
CA LYS A 306 -6.39 2.00 45.49
C LYS A 306 -5.72 1.48 46.77
N THR A 307 -6.11 0.29 47.23
CA THR A 307 -5.56 -0.35 48.43
C THR A 307 -4.09 -0.70 48.23
N THR A 308 -3.78 -1.42 47.14
CA THR A 308 -2.42 -1.83 46.78
C THR A 308 -1.49 -0.62 46.58
N ALA A 309 -1.97 0.44 45.91
CA ALA A 309 -1.13 1.60 45.62
C ALA A 309 -0.77 2.41 46.88
N ILE A 310 -1.69 2.54 47.84
CA ILE A 310 -1.46 3.26 49.10
C ILE A 310 -0.59 2.43 50.05
N GLU A 311 -0.88 1.13 50.19
CA GLU A 311 -0.19 0.24 51.13
C GLU A 311 1.27 -0.02 50.72
N ASN A 312 1.56 -0.03 49.42
CA ASN A 312 2.89 -0.30 48.89
C ASN A 312 3.68 0.95 48.50
N GLY A 313 3.14 2.15 48.80
CA GLY A 313 3.82 3.42 48.52
C GLY A 313 4.03 3.71 47.03
N HIS A 314 3.13 3.23 46.16
CA HIS A 314 3.18 3.53 44.73
C HIS A 314 2.91 5.02 44.50
N ALA A 315 3.67 5.63 43.59
CA ALA A 315 3.52 7.04 43.22
C ALA A 315 3.36 7.17 41.71
N ASN A 316 2.84 8.32 41.25
CA ASN A 316 2.89 8.61 39.82
C ASN A 316 4.32 8.64 39.31
N PHE A 317 4.47 8.29 38.04
CA PHE A 317 5.74 8.21 37.29
C PHE A 317 6.71 7.12 37.76
N THR A 318 6.36 6.35 38.79
CA THR A 318 7.12 5.14 39.13
C THR A 318 6.65 3.96 38.29
N PRO A 319 7.51 2.96 38.05
CA PRO A 319 7.14 1.74 37.33
C PRO A 319 5.95 1.02 37.98
N SER A 320 5.02 0.52 37.17
CA SER A 320 3.90 -0.32 37.60
C SER A 320 4.17 -1.80 37.33
N VAL A 321 3.27 -2.67 37.75
CA VAL A 321 3.29 -4.10 37.37
C VAL A 321 2.69 -4.40 36.00
N MET A 322 2.23 -3.37 35.28
CA MET A 322 1.67 -3.54 33.93
C MET A 322 2.75 -3.41 32.87
N TYR A 323 2.64 -4.24 31.84
CA TYR A 323 3.50 -4.21 30.68
C TYR A 323 2.66 -4.17 29.41
N PHE A 324 3.10 -3.38 28.43
CA PHE A 324 2.70 -3.56 27.03
C PHE A 324 3.76 -4.40 26.35
N GLU A 325 3.40 -5.61 25.96
CA GLU A 325 4.26 -6.53 25.21
C GLU A 325 4.29 -6.13 23.73
N SER A 326 3.15 -5.67 23.18
CA SER A 326 3.08 -5.04 21.87
C SER A 326 1.90 -4.08 21.71
N VAL A 327 2.05 -3.08 20.84
CA VAL A 327 1.00 -2.17 20.40
C VAL A 327 1.03 -2.11 18.88
N PHE A 328 -0.08 -2.46 18.24
CA PHE A 328 -0.20 -2.51 16.78
C PHE A 328 -1.61 -2.17 16.32
N THR A 329 -1.80 -1.99 15.02
CA THR A 329 -3.13 -1.91 14.39
C THR A 329 -3.15 -2.73 13.11
N ASN A 330 -4.31 -3.29 12.78
CA ASN A 330 -4.56 -3.97 11.52
C ASN A 330 -5.46 -3.12 10.60
N GLN A 331 -5.69 -1.85 10.94
CA GLN A 331 -6.62 -1.01 10.19
C GLN A 331 -5.95 -0.47 8.95
N ASP A 332 -6.49 -0.84 7.78
CA ASP A 332 -5.94 -0.55 6.46
C ASP A 332 -5.47 0.89 6.27
N ALA A 333 -6.26 1.86 6.72
CA ALA A 333 -5.93 3.29 6.61
C ALA A 333 -4.64 3.68 7.34
N LEU A 334 -4.28 2.98 8.42
CA LEU A 334 -3.04 3.22 9.16
C LEU A 334 -1.87 2.36 8.67
N LEU A 335 -2.10 1.40 7.79
CA LEU A 335 -1.05 0.57 7.18
C LEU A 335 -0.32 1.29 6.03
N SER A 336 -0.82 2.45 5.60
CA SER A 336 -0.17 3.26 4.58
C SER A 336 1.22 3.70 5.04
N LEU A 337 2.21 3.60 4.15
CA LEU A 337 3.54 4.19 4.36
C LEU A 337 3.58 5.66 3.90
N GLY A 338 2.47 6.18 3.39
CA GLY A 338 2.29 7.52 2.84
C GLY A 338 1.75 7.48 1.42
N ASP A 339 1.70 8.65 0.80
CA ASP A 339 1.06 8.82 -0.50
C ASP A 339 2.09 8.83 -1.64
N VAL A 340 1.71 8.26 -2.79
CA VAL A 340 2.43 8.45 -4.05
C VAL A 340 1.91 9.72 -4.71
N GLN A 341 2.80 10.64 -5.02
CA GLN A 341 2.48 11.84 -5.80
C GLN A 341 2.52 11.49 -7.29
N ILE A 342 1.48 11.89 -8.02
CA ILE A 342 1.34 11.63 -9.45
C ILE A 342 1.12 12.95 -10.18
N LEU A 343 1.89 13.15 -11.26
CA LEU A 343 1.62 14.14 -12.27
C LEU A 343 1.41 13.44 -13.62
N GLU A 344 0.22 13.60 -14.18
CA GLU A 344 -0.23 12.90 -15.38
C GLU A 344 -0.46 13.89 -16.52
N GLU A 345 0.04 13.53 -17.70
CA GLU A 345 -0.12 14.26 -18.96
C GLU A 345 -1.06 13.47 -19.89
N ARG A 346 -2.14 14.12 -20.34
CA ARG A 346 -3.21 13.49 -21.13
C ARG A 346 -3.47 14.26 -22.43
N ALA A 347 -3.79 13.50 -23.48
CA ALA A 347 -4.08 13.97 -24.83
C ALA A 347 -5.33 14.86 -24.92
#